data_AF-A0AA43ULQ9-F1
#
_entry.id   AF-A0AA43ULQ9-F1
#
_cell.length_a   1.000
_cell.length_b   1.000
_cell.length_c   1.000
_cell.angle_alpha   90.00
_cell.angle_beta   90.00
_cell.angle_gamma   90.00
#
_symmetry.space_group_name_H-M   'P 1'
#
loop_
_entity.id
_entity.type
_entity.pdbx_description
1 polymer ?
#
loop_
_entity_poly.entity_id
_entity_poly.type
_entity_poly.pdbx_seq_one_letter_code
_entity_poly.pdbx_strand_id
1 'polypeptide(L)'
;MADEIPAQISATGLDGWYTELSSQDKVRVRRYLNGIDTSSGLALLIDLMGRAGEDHNYKLAITAGEYLESLDLSPADRFRVTEARIEGLFGNDRFD
;
A
#
# COMPACT_ATOMS: atom_id res chain seq x y z
N MET A 1 13.32 -17.95 8.64
CA MET A 1 12.08 -17.70 9.39
C MET A 1 11.14 -16.99 8.44
N ALA A 2 9.98 -17.56 8.12
CA ALA A 2 8.99 -16.84 7.35
C ALA A 2 8.56 -15.62 8.18
N ASP A 3 8.62 -14.42 7.59
CA ASP A 3 8.12 -13.22 8.22
C ASP A 3 6.64 -13.41 8.53
N GLU A 4 6.26 -13.34 9.80
CA GLU A 4 4.86 -13.44 10.22
C GLU A 4 4.02 -12.37 9.53
N ILE A 5 2.90 -12.79 8.92
CA ILE A 5 1.95 -11.90 8.26
C ILE A 5 1.18 -11.16 9.35
N PRO A 6 1.20 -9.81 9.37
CA PRO A 6 0.46 -9.05 10.37
C PRO A 6 -1.04 -9.33 10.31
N ALA A 7 -1.70 -9.36 11.46
CA ALA A 7 -3.13 -9.65 11.56
C ALA A 7 -4.00 -8.71 10.72
N GLN A 8 -3.63 -7.43 10.61
CA GLN A 8 -4.31 -6.43 9.79
C GLN A 8 -4.27 -6.79 8.30
N ILE A 9 -3.13 -7.26 7.82
CA ILE A 9 -2.95 -7.71 6.43
C ILE A 9 -3.82 -8.95 6.19
N SER A 10 -3.72 -9.93 7.09
CA SER A 10 -4.48 -11.18 6.95
C SER A 10 -5.99 -10.96 7.00
N ALA A 11 -6.47 -10.06 7.87
CA ALA A 11 -7.88 -9.70 7.97
C ALA A 11 -8.47 -9.07 6.70
N THR A 12 -7.63 -8.55 5.81
CA THR A 12 -8.04 -7.91 4.55
C THR A 12 -7.81 -8.78 3.32
N GLY A 13 -7.31 -10.01 3.48
CA GLY A 13 -7.02 -10.94 2.39
C GLY A 13 -5.80 -10.57 1.54
N LEU A 14 -4.90 -9.74 2.07
CA LEU A 14 -3.70 -9.26 1.39
C LEU A 14 -2.45 -10.11 1.65
N ASP A 15 -2.61 -11.34 2.17
CA ASP A 15 -1.53 -12.25 2.51
C ASP A 15 -0.61 -12.54 1.31
N GLY A 16 -1.20 -12.73 0.12
CA GLY A 16 -0.47 -12.97 -1.13
C GLY A 16 0.41 -11.78 -1.51
N TRP A 17 -0.19 -10.60 -1.62
CA TRP A 17 0.51 -9.35 -1.89
C TRP A 17 1.65 -9.11 -0.90
N TYR A 18 1.36 -9.23 0.39
CA TYR A 18 2.37 -8.99 1.43
C TYR A 18 3.52 -9.99 1.36
N THR A 19 3.26 -11.25 1.00
CA THR A 19 4.30 -12.28 0.89
C THR A 19 5.29 -11.98 -0.24
N GLU A 20 4.81 -11.42 -1.35
CA GLU A 20 5.60 -11.04 -2.53
C GLU A 20 6.49 -9.81 -2.28
N LEU A 21 6.20 -9.01 -1.25
CA LEU A 21 7.02 -7.85 -0.90
C LEU A 21 8.45 -8.25 -0.47
N SER A 22 9.38 -7.36 -0.79
CA SER A 22 10.76 -7.45 -0.27
C SER A 22 10.78 -7.34 1.26
N SER A 23 11.82 -7.86 1.91
CA SER A 23 11.95 -7.74 3.37
C SER A 23 11.96 -6.28 3.84
N GLN A 24 12.53 -5.38 3.03
CA GLN A 24 12.55 -3.94 3.34
C GLN A 24 11.15 -3.34 3.27
N ASP A 25 10.36 -3.71 2.27
CA ASP A 25 9.00 -3.19 2.11
C ASP A 25 8.07 -3.77 3.19
N LYS A 26 8.24 -5.04 3.58
CA LYS A 26 7.55 -5.62 4.74
C LYS A 26 7.81 -4.82 6.02
N VAL A 27 9.05 -4.41 6.26
CA VAL A 27 9.40 -3.54 7.40
C VAL A 27 8.72 -2.18 7.29
N ARG A 28 8.68 -1.58 6.11
CA ARG A 28 8.00 -0.29 5.90
C ARG A 28 6.49 -0.40 6.13
N VAL A 29 5.82 -1.40 5.55
CA VAL A 29 4.39 -1.67 5.76
C VAL A 29 4.08 -1.78 7.24
N ARG A 30 4.84 -2.58 8.00
CA ARG A 30 4.64 -2.78 9.43
C ARG A 30 4.63 -1.49 10.25
N ARG A 31 5.34 -0.43 9.81
CA ARG A 31 5.34 0.88 10.49
C ARG A 31 4.00 1.59 10.40
N TYR A 32 3.22 1.33 9.35
CA TYR A 32 1.98 2.04 9.04
C TYR A 32 0.71 1.31 9.49
N LEU A 33 0.82 0.05 9.92
CA LEU A 33 -0.35 -0.77 10.27
C LEU A 33 -1.10 -0.34 11.53
N ASN A 34 -0.50 0.53 12.37
CA ASN A 34 -1.18 0.99 13.58
C ASN A 34 -2.30 1.98 13.22
N GLY A 35 -3.54 1.61 13.55
CA GLY A 35 -4.73 2.39 13.26
C GLY A 35 -5.02 2.53 11.75
N ILE A 36 -4.48 1.64 10.93
CA ILE A 36 -4.76 1.61 9.48
C ILE A 36 -6.19 1.15 9.23
N ASP A 37 -6.82 1.67 8.17
CA ASP A 37 -8.15 1.23 7.77
C ASP A 37 -8.13 -0.23 7.27
N THR A 38 -8.68 -1.16 8.07
CA THR A 38 -8.78 -2.58 7.72
C THR A 38 -10.18 -2.98 7.26
N SER A 39 -11.02 -2.04 6.84
CA SER A 39 -12.39 -2.33 6.38
C SER A 39 -12.43 -3.16 5.08
N SER A 40 -11.38 -3.06 4.27
CA SER A 40 -11.15 -3.87 3.06
C SER A 40 -9.68 -3.81 2.65
N GLY A 41 -9.23 -4.72 1.77
CA GLY A 41 -7.88 -4.64 1.20
C GLY A 41 -7.64 -3.35 0.40
N LEU A 42 -8.66 -2.86 -0.30
CA LEU A 42 -8.62 -1.57 -0.99
C LEU A 42 -8.40 -0.41 -0.02
N ALA A 43 -9.21 -0.36 1.06
CA ALA A 43 -9.11 0.70 2.06
C ALA A 43 -7.75 0.69 2.76
N LEU A 44 -7.24 -0.50 3.11
CA LEU A 44 -5.92 -0.66 3.73
C LEU A 44 -4.81 -0.12 2.84
N LEU A 45 -4.81 -0.49 1.57
CA LEU A 45 -3.76 -0.07 0.65
C LEU A 45 -3.85 1.42 0.29
N ILE A 46 -5.05 2.00 0.19
CA ILE A 46 -5.21 3.45 0.00
C ILE A 46 -4.70 4.22 1.24
N ASP A 47 -5.07 3.80 2.45
CA ASP A 47 -4.57 4.43 3.69
C ASP A 47 -3.04 4.28 3.81
N LEU A 48 -2.51 3.10 3.46
CA LEU A 48 -1.06 2.86 3.39
C LEU A 48 -0.37 3.84 2.42
N MET A 49 -0.93 4.05 1.22
CA MET A 49 -0.38 4.96 0.23
C MET A 49 -0.33 6.40 0.76
N GLY A 50 -1.42 6.87 1.40
CA GLY A 50 -1.48 8.21 2.00
C GLY A 50 -0.42 8.40 3.09
N ARG A 51 -0.36 7.49 4.06
CA ARG A 51 0.64 7.55 5.15
C ARG A 51 2.08 7.46 4.65
N ALA A 52 2.33 6.63 3.65
CA ALA A 52 3.64 6.53 3.03
C ALA A 52 4.00 7.83 2.28
N GLY A 53 3.04 8.48 1.64
CA GLY A 53 3.21 9.78 0.99
C GLY A 53 3.58 10.89 1.98
N GLU A 54 2.87 10.97 3.12
CA GLU A 54 3.14 11.95 4.19
C GLU A 54 4.56 11.81 4.76
N ASP A 55 5.06 10.58 4.86
CA ASP A 55 6.41 10.26 5.36
C ASP A 55 7.49 10.26 4.27
N HIS A 56 7.18 10.72 3.05
CA HIS A 56 8.07 10.69 1.89
C HIS A 56 8.59 9.28 1.50
N ASN A 57 7.89 8.23 1.88
CA ASN A 57 8.15 6.84 1.48
C ASN A 57 7.43 6.49 0.17
N TYR A 58 7.66 7.31 -0.86
CA TYR A 58 6.91 7.29 -2.12
C TYR A 58 6.96 5.95 -2.86
N LYS A 59 8.09 5.24 -2.81
CA LYS A 59 8.23 3.92 -3.41
C LYS A 59 7.21 2.91 -2.88
N LEU A 60 6.88 2.96 -1.58
CA LEU A 60 5.87 2.07 -1.00
C LEU A 60 4.47 2.40 -1.50
N ALA A 61 4.15 3.69 -1.63
CA ALA A 61 2.88 4.14 -2.19
C ALA A 61 2.73 3.67 -3.65
N ILE A 62 3.81 3.73 -4.45
CA ILE A 62 3.81 3.23 -5.83
C ILE A 62 3.55 1.72 -5.86
N THR A 63 4.27 0.93 -5.06
CA THR A 63 4.09 -0.53 -5.01
C THR A 63 2.68 -0.94 -4.60
N ALA A 64 2.08 -0.26 -3.62
CA ALA A 64 0.69 -0.51 -3.23
C ALA A 64 -0.29 -0.14 -4.36
N GLY A 65 -0.09 1.01 -5.01
CA GLY A 65 -0.91 1.46 -6.13
C GLY A 65 -0.85 0.53 -7.35
N GLU A 66 0.33 0.02 -7.69
CA GLU A 66 0.51 -0.94 -8.80
C GLU A 66 -0.24 -2.26 -8.56
N TYR A 67 -0.22 -2.76 -7.32
CA TYR A 67 -1.01 -3.92 -6.98
C TYR A 67 -2.51 -3.64 -7.13
N LEU A 68 -3.00 -2.50 -6.64
CA LEU A 68 -4.41 -2.14 -6.77
C LEU A 68 -4.85 -1.96 -8.23
N GLU A 69 -4.02 -1.36 -9.08
CA GLU A 69 -4.29 -1.21 -10.51
C GLU A 69 -4.38 -2.55 -11.25
N SER A 70 -3.71 -3.59 -10.75
CA SER A 70 -3.79 -4.94 -11.30
C SER A 70 -5.14 -5.63 -11.02
N LEU A 71 -5.92 -5.11 -10.07
CA LEU A 71 -7.24 -5.62 -9.72
C LEU A 71 -8.32 -5.06 -10.66
N ASP A 72 -9.41 -5.81 -10.78
CA ASP A 72 -10.60 -5.32 -11.46
C ASP A 72 -11.35 -4.32 -10.55
N LEU A 73 -10.96 -3.05 -10.65
CA LEU A 73 -11.52 -1.96 -9.86
C LEU A 73 -12.72 -1.32 -10.54
N SER A 74 -13.72 -0.94 -9.73
CA SER A 74 -14.77 -0.04 -10.16
C SER A 74 -14.18 1.30 -10.63
N PRO A 75 -14.86 2.07 -11.51
CA PRO A 75 -14.36 3.37 -11.95
C PRO A 75 -14.07 4.34 -10.80
N ALA A 76 -14.88 4.29 -9.73
CA ALA A 76 -14.69 5.14 -8.56
C ALA A 76 -13.44 4.75 -7.75
N ASP A 77 -13.20 3.45 -7.58
CA ASP A 77 -12.01 2.97 -6.87
C ASP A 77 -10.74 3.22 -7.69
N ARG A 78 -10.82 2.98 -9.01
CA ARG A 78 -9.72 3.31 -9.93
C ARG A 78 -9.34 4.78 -9.85
N PHE A 79 -10.32 5.69 -9.78
CA PHE A 79 -10.06 7.11 -9.60
C PHE A 79 -9.27 7.38 -8.30
N ARG A 80 -9.72 6.84 -7.16
CA ARG A 80 -9.04 7.02 -5.87
C ARG A 80 -7.61 6.47 -5.84
N VAL A 81 -7.42 5.29 -6.42
CA VAL A 81 -6.10 4.65 -6.51
C VAL A 81 -5.16 5.49 -7.36
N THR A 82 -5.64 5.97 -8.51
CA THR A 82 -4.86 6.85 -9.38
C THR A 82 -4.46 8.14 -8.67
N GLU A 83 -5.38 8.80 -7.94
CA GLU A 83 -5.06 10.02 -7.18
C GLU A 83 -3.95 9.77 -6.16
N ALA A 84 -4.08 8.73 -5.33
CA ALA A 84 -3.07 8.38 -4.33
C ALA A 84 -1.71 8.00 -4.97
N ARG A 85 -1.73 7.36 -6.16
CA ARG A 85 -0.50 6.96 -6.86
C ARG A 85 0.20 8.15 -7.52
N ILE A 86 -0.53 9.14 -8.02
CA ILE A 86 0.04 10.35 -8.61
C ILE A 86 0.95 11.05 -7.61
N GLU A 87 0.52 11.19 -6.36
CA GLU A 87 1.35 11.78 -5.28
C GLU A 87 2.64 10.98 -5.06
N GLY A 88 2.53 9.64 -5.05
CA GLY A 88 3.69 8.74 -4.99
C GLY A 88 4.66 8.94 -6.15
N LEU A 89 4.18 9.00 -7.39
CA LEU A 89 5.01 9.16 -8.58
C LEU A 89 5.75 10.50 -8.60
N PHE A 90 5.04 11.61 -8.32
CA PHE A 90 5.66 12.94 -8.26
C PHE A 90 6.65 13.07 -7.11
N GLY A 91 6.32 12.51 -5.95
CA GLY A 91 7.23 12.51 -4.80
C GLY A 91 8.50 11.71 -5.09
N ASN A 92 8.36 10.53 -5.69
CA ASN A 92 9.51 9.70 -6.06
C ASN A 92 10.42 10.42 -7.07
N ASP A 93 9.89 10.95 -8.17
CA ASP A 93 10.68 11.66 -9.18
C ASP A 93 11.44 12.88 -8.63
N ARG A 94 10.88 13.56 -7.62
CA ARG A 94 11.49 14.75 -7.01
C ARG A 94 12.59 14.44 -5.99
N PHE A 95 12.54 13.28 -5.34
CA PHE A 95 13.36 12.98 -4.16
C PHE A 95 14.15 11.65 -4.25
N ASP A 96 14.06 10.89 -5.35
CA ASP A 96 14.95 9.75 -5.65
C ASP A 96 16.39 10.18 -6.02
#